data_AF-A0A2V1K5N0-F1
#
_entry.id   AF-A0A2V1K5N0-F1
#
_cell.length_a   1.000
_cell.length_b   1.000
_cell.length_c   1.000
_cell.angle_alpha   90.00
_cell.angle_beta   90.00
_cell.angle_gamma   90.00
#
_symmetry.space_group_name_H-M   'P 1'
#
loop_
_entity.id
_entity.type
_entity.pdbx_description
1 polymer ?
#
loop_
_entity_poly.entity_id
_entity_poly.type
_entity_poly.pdbx_seq_one_letter_code
_entity_poly.pdbx_strand_id
1 'polypeptide(L)' 'MLILHTSDWHLGRKLHGADLHEASALWCRHVIDLVRERGIDAVLISGDVYDRGVPPTENSHMQSELSKASSVYS' A
#
# COMPACT_ATOMS: atom_id res chain seq x y z
N MET A 1 1.24 -20.22 -9.05
CA MET A 1 0.66 -18.90 -8.76
C MET A 1 0.97 -18.55 -7.32
N LEU A 2 1.75 -17.50 -7.10
CA LEU A 2 2.14 -16.99 -5.80
C LEU A 2 1.31 -15.75 -5.49
N ILE A 3 0.64 -15.74 -4.34
CA ILE A 3 -0.21 -14.63 -3.90
C ILE A 3 0.35 -14.08 -2.60
N LEU A 4 0.51 -12.76 -2.52
CA LEU A 4 0.76 -12.05 -1.27
C LEU A 4 -0.58 -11.61 -0.67
N HIS A 5 -0.90 -12.09 0.53
CA HIS A 5 -2.10 -11.70 1.25
C HIS A 5 -1.73 -10.85 2.46
N THR A 6 -2.38 -9.69 2.61
CA THR A 6 -2.16 -8.71 3.67
C THR A 6 -3.45 -7.95 3.96
N SER A 7 -3.50 -7.16 5.04
CA SER A 7 -4.68 -6.41 5.48
C SER A 7 -4.27 -5.21 6.34
N ASP A 8 -5.23 -4.35 6.69
CA ASP A 8 -5.11 -3.34 7.76
C ASP A 8 -3.98 -2.32 7.57
N TRP A 9 -3.83 -1.79 6.36
CA TRP A 9 -2.76 -0.83 6.06
C TRP A 9 -2.99 0.54 6.70
N HIS A 10 -4.25 0.93 6.90
CA HIS A 10 -4.68 2.22 7.48
C HIS A 10 -3.85 3.41 6.98
N LEU A 11 -3.67 3.54 5.66
CA LEU A 11 -2.88 4.62 5.09
C LEU A 11 -3.46 5.99 5.47
N GLY A 12 -2.60 6.88 5.95
CA GLY A 12 -2.98 8.21 6.48
C GLY A 12 -3.32 8.24 7.97
N ARG A 13 -3.13 7.12 8.69
CA ARG A 13 -3.29 7.08 10.15
C ARG A 13 -2.26 7.96 10.86
N LYS A 14 -2.70 8.60 11.94
CA LYS A 14 -1.80 9.20 12.95
C LYS A 14 -1.82 8.35 14.21
N LEU A 15 -0.69 8.21 14.87
CA LEU A 15 -0.57 7.48 16.14
C LEU A 15 -0.16 8.45 17.24
N HIS A 16 -1.06 8.70 18.20
CA HIS A 16 -0.86 9.68 19.27
C HIS A 16 -0.43 11.08 18.76
N GLY A 17 -0.98 11.50 17.62
CA GLY A 17 -0.64 12.78 16.98
C GLY A 17 0.61 12.76 16.11
N ALA A 18 1.43 11.70 16.17
CA ALA A 18 2.55 11.50 15.25
C ALA A 18 2.04 11.08 13.87
N ASP A 19 2.63 11.66 12.83
CA ASP A 19 2.35 11.32 11.44
C ASP A 19 3.05 10.01 11.08
N LEU A 20 2.31 9.06 10.49
CA LEU A 20 2.85 7.79 10.01
C LEU A 20 3.09 7.77 8.50
N HIS A 21 2.92 8.89 7.79
CA HIS A 21 3.01 8.95 6.33
C HIS A 21 4.31 8.32 5.79
N GLU A 22 5.47 8.64 6.40
CA GLU A 22 6.75 8.08 5.96
C GLU A 22 6.83 6.56 6.17
N ALA A 23 6.34 6.06 7.30
CA ALA A 23 6.27 4.63 7.59
C ALA A 23 5.33 3.91 6.61
N SER A 24 4.17 4.49 6.33
CA SER A 24 3.24 3.99 5.31
C SER A 24 3.88 3.95 3.91
N ALA A 25 4.64 4.98 3.54
CA ALA A 25 5.34 5.03 2.26
C ALA A 25 6.46 3.97 2.18
N LEU A 26 7.20 3.74 3.27
CA LEU A 26 8.19 2.66 3.37
C LEU A 26 7.54 1.29 3.23
N TRP A 27 6.40 1.07 3.89
CA TRP A 27 5.63 -0.17 3.77
C TRP A 27 5.20 -0.43 2.32
N CYS A 28 4.61 0.56 1.64
CA CYS A 28 4.20 0.40 0.24
C CYS A 28 5.40 0.09 -0.67
N ARG A 29 6.54 0.76 -0.49
CA ARG A 29 7.77 0.45 -1.24
C ARG A 29 8.25 -0.97 -0.99
N HIS A 30 8.28 -1.40 0.28
CA HIS A 30 8.68 -2.76 0.64
C HIS A 30 7.78 -3.81 -0.02
N VAL A 31 6.46 -3.62 -0.02
CA VAL A 31 5.52 -4.54 -0.68
C VAL A 31 5.80 -4.61 -2.18
N ILE A 32 6.03 -3.46 -2.84
CA ILE A 32 6.39 -3.42 -4.26
C ILE A 32 7.68 -4.21 -4.50
N ASP A 33 8.74 -3.93 -3.76
CA ASP A 33 10.03 -4.60 -3.95
C ASP A 33 9.91 -6.11 -3.70
N LEU A 34 9.13 -6.52 -2.69
CA LEU A 34 8.86 -7.92 -2.39
C LEU A 34 8.12 -8.62 -3.55
N VAL A 35 7.12 -7.96 -4.15
CA VAL A 35 6.40 -8.47 -5.33
C VAL A 35 7.36 -8.73 -6.48
N ARG A 36 8.29 -7.80 -6.72
CA ARG A 36 9.32 -7.93 -7.77
C ARG A 36 10.30 -9.05 -7.48
N GLU A 37 10.86 -9.08 -6.28
CA GLU A 37 11.91 -10.03 -5.89
C GLU A 37 11.39 -11.47 -5.90
N ARG A 38 10.15 -11.68 -5.49
CA ARG A 38 9.56 -13.02 -5.34
C ARG A 38 8.75 -13.49 -6.54
N GLY A 39 8.52 -12.63 -7.55
CA GLY A 39 7.64 -12.94 -8.66
C GLY A 39 6.21 -13.24 -8.19
N ILE A 40 5.67 -12.38 -7.33
CA ILE A 40 4.29 -12.52 -6.85
C ILE A 40 3.33 -12.15 -7.98
N ASP A 41 2.38 -13.05 -8.27
CA ASP A 41 1.41 -12.89 -9.36
C ASP A 41 0.24 -11.98 -8.96
N ALA A 42 -0.10 -11.93 -7.67
CA ALA A 42 -1.20 -11.10 -7.16
C ALA A 42 -0.98 -10.66 -5.71
N VAL A 43 -1.42 -9.45 -5.38
CA VAL A 43 -1.51 -8.93 -4.00
C VAL A 43 -2.97 -8.78 -3.62
N LEU A 44 -3.40 -9.47 -2.57
CA LEU A 44 -4.73 -9.34 -1.97
C LEU A 44 -4.63 -8.53 -0.68
N ILE A 45 -5.32 -7.39 -0.64
CA ILE A 45 -5.44 -6.55 0.57
C ILE A 45 -6.85 -6.69 1.12
N SER A 46 -7.02 -7.43 2.23
CA SER A 46 -8.32 -7.91 2.71
C SER A 46 -9.00 -7.02 3.76
N GLY A 47 -8.79 -5.71 3.70
CA GLY A 47 -9.45 -4.75 4.58
C GLY A 47 -8.62 -3.48 4.79
N ASP A 48 -9.31 -2.41 5.20
CA ASP A 48 -8.76 -1.19 5.76
C ASP A 48 -7.48 -0.66 5.10
N VAL A 49 -7.57 -0.42 3.78
CA VAL A 49 -6.48 0.20 3.01
C VAL A 49 -6.20 1.63 3.48
N TYR A 50 -7.25 2.41 3.77
CA TYR A 50 -7.14 3.77 4.29
C TYR A 50 -7.66 3.85 5.71
N ASP A 51 -7.08 4.74 6.51
CA ASP A 51 -7.54 5.00 7.88
C ASP A 51 -8.98 5.58 7.92
N ARG A 52 -9.39 6.27 6.85
CA ARG A 52 -10.70 6.89 6.72
C ARG A 52 -11.35 6.53 5.39
N GLY A 53 -12.67 6.40 5.39
CA GLY A 53 -13.47 6.05 4.20
C GLY A 53 -13.39 7.07 3.05
N VAL A 54 -13.02 8.33 3.35
CA VAL A 54 -12.60 9.32 2.34
C VAL A 54 -11.13 9.64 2.59
N PRO A 55 -10.20 9.19 1.73
CA PRO A 55 -8.79 9.50 1.88
C PRO A 55 -8.57 11.02 1.66
N PRO A 56 -7.79 11.70 2.52
CA PRO A 56 -7.37 13.06 2.25
C PRO A 56 -6.58 13.10 0.93
N THR A 57 -6.62 14.22 0.21
CA THR A 57 -5.98 14.39 -1.11
C THR A 57 -4.49 14.04 -1.11
N GLU A 58 -3.79 14.18 0.01
CA GLU A 58 -2.39 13.77 0.20
C GLU A 58 -2.15 12.26 -0.03
N ASN A 59 -3.16 11.41 0.17
CA ASN A 59 -3.06 9.96 -0.06
C ASN A 59 -3.22 9.55 -1.52
N SER A 60 -3.62 10.48 -2.41
CA SER A 60 -3.79 10.20 -3.84
C SER A 60 -2.46 9.87 -4.54
N HIS A 61 -1.34 10.40 -4.03
CA HIS A 61 -0.01 10.09 -4.56
C HIS A 61 0.37 8.63 -4.31
N MET A 62 0.11 8.11 -3.11
CA MET A 62 0.45 6.73 -2.74
C MET A 62 -0.40 5.71 -3.51
N GLN A 63 -1.68 6.06 -3.78
CA GLN A 63 -2.55 5.31 -4.68
C GLN A 63 -2.00 5.22 -6.11
N SER A 64 -1.49 6.33 -6.62
CA SER A 64 -0.90 6.39 -7.96
C SER A 64 0.31 5.46 -8.06
N GLU A 65 1.18 5.46 -7.06
CA GLU A 65 2.38 4.61 -7.05
C GLU A 65 2.06 3.11 -7.00
N LEU A 66 1.10 2.70 -6.16
CA LEU A 66 0.62 1.31 -6.12
C LEU A 66 -0.04 0.88 -7.44
N SER A 67 -0.80 1.78 -8.08
CA SER A 67 -1.45 1.51 -9.36
C SER A 67 -0.44 1.38 -10.51
N LYS A 68 0.60 2.21 -10.53
CA LYS A 68 1.69 2.10 -11.51
C LYS A 68 2.46 0.80 -11.37
N ALA A 69 2.71 0.36 -10.12
CA ALA A 69 3.35 -0.93 -9.88
C ALA A 69 2.51 -2.11 -10.42
N SER A 70 1.17 -2.01 -10.40
CA SER A 70 0.27 -3.00 -11.00
C SER A 70 0.31 -3.00 -12.54
N SER A 71 0.40 -1.82 -13.18
CA SER A 71 0.35 -1.70 -14.66
C SER A 71 1.64 -2.15 -15.39
N VAL A 72 2.76 -2.35 -14.69
CA VAL A 72 4.03 -2.77 -15.31
C VAL A 72 4.10 -4.30 -15.53
N TYR A 73 3.13 -5.06 -15.01
CA TYR A 73 3.08 -6.53 -15.07
C TYR A 73 1.92 -7.09 -15.89
N SER A 74 1.32 -6.30 -16.80
CA SER A 74 0.38 -6.80 -17.82
C SER A 74 1.08 -7.12 -19.13
#